data_AF-A0A7K6RIU4-F1
#
_entry.id   AF-A0A7K6RIU4-F1
#
_cell.length_a   1.000
_cell.length_b   1.000
_cell.length_c   1.000
_cell.angle_alpha   90.00
_cell.angle_beta   90.00
_cell.angle_gamma   90.00
#
_symmetry.space_group_name_H-M   'P 1'
#
loop_
_entity.id
_entity.type
_entity.pdbx_description
1 polymer ?
#
loop_
_entity_poly.entity_id
_entity_poly.type
_entity_poly.pdbx_seq_one_letter_code
_entity_poly.pdbx_strand_id
1 'polypeptide(L)'
;RYVRQLQRLQLIFSPTAADARGARQFVEEEALDFARRHPDVVLYVSPRSSPAPLLVAEYLNGTVREELIASKTSEEIVQLATKLAGQSGLDIIRIRKPFHTATPSIQGQWHPLTNKPSVLTVQGPRLRPQ
;
A
#
# COMPACT_ATOMS: atom_id res chain seq x y z
N ARG A 1 6.53 14.49 -7.38
CA ARG A 1 5.06 14.66 -7.22
C ARG A 1 4.49 13.40 -6.60
N TYR A 2 3.48 13.53 -5.72
CA TYR A 2 2.72 12.37 -5.25
C TYR A 2 1.75 11.91 -6.35
N VAL A 3 1.59 10.59 -6.50
CA VAL A 3 0.60 9.96 -7.40
C VAL A 3 -0.09 8.88 -6.59
N ARG A 4 -1.42 8.91 -6.53
CA ARG A 4 -2.21 7.88 -5.89
C ARG A 4 -2.06 6.57 -6.64
N GLN A 5 -1.95 5.47 -5.90
CA GLN A 5 -1.69 4.16 -6.49
C GLN A 5 -2.97 3.38 -6.81
N LEU A 6 -4.07 3.65 -6.10
CA LEU A 6 -5.37 3.07 -6.44
C LEU A 6 -5.84 3.65 -7.78
N GLN A 7 -6.13 2.77 -8.75
CA GLN A 7 -6.58 3.15 -10.09
C GLN A 7 -8.09 2.94 -10.25
N ARG A 8 -8.58 1.75 -9.88
CA ARG A 8 -9.99 1.38 -9.99
C ARG A 8 -10.47 0.80 -8.68
N LEU A 9 -11.69 1.15 -8.30
CA LEU A 9 -12.43 0.54 -7.22
C LEU A 9 -13.74 0.01 -7.79
N GLN A 10 -14.01 -1.29 -7.64
CA GLN A 10 -15.24 -1.91 -8.11
C GLN A 10 -16.03 -2.46 -6.92
N LEU A 11 -17.27 -2.01 -6.80
CA LEU A 11 -18.22 -2.51 -5.83
C LEU A 11 -19.16 -3.51 -6.50
N ILE A 12 -19.14 -4.76 -6.04
CA ILE A 12 -19.96 -5.86 -6.55
C ILE A 12 -20.91 -6.27 -5.43
N PHE A 13 -22.22 -6.23 -5.68
CA PHE A 13 -23.20 -6.59 -4.66
C PHE A 13 -24.53 -7.04 -5.27
N SER A 14 -25.30 -7.80 -4.50
CA SER A 14 -26.67 -8.18 -4.87
C SER A 14 -27.67 -7.06 -4.54
N PRO A 15 -28.60 -6.70 -5.45
CA PRO A 15 -29.62 -5.70 -5.18
C PRO A 15 -30.61 -6.08 -4.08
N THR A 16 -30.78 -7.38 -3.81
CA THR A 16 -31.85 -7.89 -2.92
C THR A 16 -31.32 -8.57 -1.66
N ALA A 17 -30.08 -9.08 -1.67
CA ALA A 17 -29.55 -9.84 -0.55
C ALA A 17 -29.38 -8.98 0.72
N ALA A 18 -29.68 -9.57 1.87
CA ALA A 18 -29.69 -8.87 3.15
C ALA A 18 -28.28 -8.45 3.60
N ASP A 19 -27.28 -9.29 3.35
CA ASP A 19 -25.86 -9.04 3.64
C ASP A 19 -25.26 -7.90 2.79
N ALA A 20 -25.87 -7.59 1.65
CA ALA A 20 -25.52 -6.46 0.78
C ALA A 20 -26.24 -5.15 1.16
N ARG A 21 -26.93 -5.07 2.30
CA ARG A 21 -27.64 -3.85 2.72
C ARG A 21 -26.71 -2.64 2.84
N GLY A 22 -25.58 -2.76 3.53
CA GLY A 22 -24.65 -1.64 3.68
C GLY A 22 -23.97 -1.23 2.37
N ALA A 23 -23.74 -2.17 1.46
CA ALA A 23 -23.23 -1.86 0.12
C ALA A 23 -24.22 -1.01 -0.69
N ARG A 24 -25.52 -1.31 -0.60
CA ARG A 24 -26.58 -0.49 -1.23
C ARG A 24 -26.61 0.91 -0.65
N GLN A 25 -26.64 1.01 0.68
CA GLN A 25 -26.61 2.30 1.38
C GLN A 25 -25.37 3.13 1.01
N PHE A 26 -24.19 2.51 0.92
CA PHE A 26 -22.97 3.18 0.46
C PHE A 26 -23.11 3.77 -0.94
N VAL A 27 -23.74 3.05 -1.87
CA VAL A 27 -23.98 3.55 -3.24
C VAL A 27 -24.91 4.75 -3.24
N GLU A 28 -25.95 4.73 -2.41
CA GLU A 28 -26.97 5.78 -2.35
C GLU A 28 -26.44 7.06 -1.67
N GLU A 29 -25.68 6.91 -0.59
CA GLU A 29 -25.33 8.02 0.31
C GLU A 29 -23.89 8.52 0.12
N GLU A 30 -22.93 7.62 -0.13
CA GLU A 30 -21.49 7.91 0.10
C GLU A 30 -20.62 7.80 -1.16
N ALA A 31 -21.03 6.99 -2.15
CA ALA A 31 -20.23 6.68 -3.33
C ALA A 31 -19.87 7.92 -4.16
N LEU A 32 -20.82 8.85 -4.31
CA LEU A 32 -20.61 10.08 -5.06
C LEU A 32 -19.59 10.99 -4.38
N ASP A 33 -19.69 11.14 -3.06
CA ASP A 33 -18.76 11.97 -2.29
C ASP A 33 -17.38 11.35 -2.17
N PHE A 34 -17.29 10.01 -2.16
CA PHE A 34 -16.02 9.31 -2.33
C PHE A 34 -15.38 9.63 -3.68
N ALA A 35 -16.12 9.54 -4.79
CA ALA A 35 -15.62 9.83 -6.13
C ALA A 35 -15.18 11.30 -6.29
N ARG A 36 -15.91 12.24 -5.69
CA ARG A 36 -15.53 13.67 -5.67
C ARG A 36 -14.23 13.93 -4.91
N ARG A 37 -14.01 13.23 -3.78
CA ARG A 37 -12.77 13.32 -3.00
C ARG A 37 -11.58 12.68 -3.69
N HIS A 38 -11.82 11.70 -4.56
CA HIS A 38 -10.81 10.92 -5.27
C HIS A 38 -11.06 10.96 -6.78
N PRO A 39 -10.91 12.12 -7.45
CA PRO A 39 -11.20 12.27 -8.87
C PRO A 39 -10.26 11.47 -9.79
N ASP A 40 -9.15 10.98 -9.25
CA ASP A 40 -8.15 10.14 -9.89
C ASP A 40 -8.45 8.63 -9.82
N VAL A 41 -9.48 8.24 -9.05
CA VAL A 41 -9.92 6.85 -8.91
C VAL A 41 -11.24 6.65 -9.65
N VAL A 42 -11.30 5.63 -10.49
CA VAL A 42 -12.56 5.26 -11.16
C VAL A 42 -13.34 4.30 -10.26
N LEU A 43 -14.56 4.70 -9.86
CA LEU A 43 -15.48 3.87 -9.09
C LEU A 43 -16.50 3.19 -10.01
N TYR A 44 -16.46 1.87 -10.07
CA TYR A 44 -17.45 1.04 -10.76
C TYR A 44 -18.46 0.48 -9.77
N VAL A 45 -19.75 0.61 -10.09
CA VAL A 45 -20.85 0.03 -9.32
C VAL A 45 -21.46 -1.09 -10.17
N SER A 46 -21.37 -2.33 -9.70
CA SER A 46 -21.78 -3.52 -10.45
C SER A 46 -22.84 -4.31 -9.67
N PRO A 47 -24.11 -3.86 -9.69
CA PRO A 47 -25.20 -4.60 -9.09
C PRO A 47 -25.44 -5.89 -9.89
N ARG A 48 -25.17 -7.05 -9.30
CA ARG A 48 -25.41 -8.36 -9.93
C ARG A 48 -25.71 -9.40 -8.88
N SER A 49 -26.39 -10.49 -9.27
CA SER A 49 -26.57 -11.64 -8.37
C SER A 49 -25.20 -12.22 -8.02
N SER A 50 -24.71 -11.88 -6.83
CA SER A 50 -23.40 -12.28 -6.30
C SER A 50 -23.63 -13.05 -5.01
N PRO A 51 -22.91 -14.16 -4.77
CA PRO A 51 -23.03 -14.92 -3.51
C PRO A 51 -22.71 -14.08 -2.27
N ALA A 52 -21.79 -13.12 -2.39
CA ALA A 52 -21.46 -12.16 -1.35
C ALA A 52 -21.03 -10.83 -1.97
N PRO A 53 -21.23 -9.69 -1.27
CA PRO A 53 -20.77 -8.40 -1.75
C PRO A 53 -19.26 -8.24 -1.54
N LEU A 54 -18.59 -7.69 -2.55
CA LEU A 54 -17.13 -7.53 -2.61
C LEU A 54 -16.77 -6.10 -3.00
N LEU A 55 -15.63 -5.65 -2.46
CA LEU A 55 -14.96 -4.43 -2.89
C LEU A 55 -13.61 -4.80 -3.48
N VAL A 56 -13.43 -4.54 -4.78
CA VAL A 56 -12.23 -4.91 -5.54
C VAL A 56 -11.43 -3.66 -5.85
N ALA A 57 -10.19 -3.59 -5.38
CA ALA A 57 -9.26 -2.49 -5.59
C ALA A 57 -8.14 -2.92 -6.53
N GLU A 58 -7.95 -2.19 -7.62
CA GLU A 58 -6.87 -2.40 -8.59
C GLU A 58 -5.88 -1.24 -8.53
N TYR A 59 -4.60 -1.57 -8.40
CA TYR A 59 -3.52 -0.61 -8.22
C TYR A 59 -2.67 -0.48 -9.48
N LEU A 60 -1.95 0.63 -9.62
CA LEU A 60 -1.10 0.92 -10.78
C LEU A 60 0.02 -0.10 -11.01
N ASN A 61 0.48 -0.78 -9.96
CA ASN A 61 1.47 -1.85 -10.05
C ASN A 61 0.87 -3.19 -10.54
N GLY A 62 -0.43 -3.25 -10.83
CA GLY A 62 -1.15 -4.45 -11.27
C GLY A 62 -1.69 -5.31 -10.13
N THR A 63 -1.41 -4.98 -8.87
CA THR A 63 -1.98 -5.70 -7.74
C THR A 63 -3.50 -5.52 -7.71
N VAL A 64 -4.21 -6.62 -7.50
CA VAL A 64 -5.66 -6.63 -7.29
C VAL A 64 -5.92 -7.12 -5.87
N ARG A 65 -6.79 -6.40 -5.16
CA ARG A 65 -7.19 -6.76 -3.81
C ARG A 65 -8.69 -6.82 -3.69
N GLU A 66 -9.18 -7.99 -3.33
CA GLU A 66 -10.59 -8.23 -3.05
C GLU A 66 -10.82 -8.23 -1.55
N GLU A 67 -11.80 -7.46 -1.09
CA GLU A 67 -12.20 -7.39 0.31
C GLU A 67 -13.68 -7.75 0.42
N LEU A 68 -13.98 -8.72 1.28
CA LEU A 68 -15.35 -9.08 1.61
C LEU A 68 -16.01 -7.96 2.43
N ILE A 69 -17.21 -7.57 2.01
CA ILE A 69 -18.00 -6.51 2.68
C ILE A 69 -19.38 -6.99 3.13
N ALA A 70 -19.59 -8.31 3.20
CA ALA A 70 -20.82 -8.92 3.66
C ALA A 70 -21.18 -8.42 5.08
N SER A 71 -22.42 -7.94 5.23
CA SER A 71 -22.99 -7.44 6.49
C SER A 71 -22.25 -6.25 7.13
N LYS A 72 -21.36 -5.57 6.39
CA LYS A 72 -20.76 -4.31 6.84
C LYS A 72 -21.75 -3.16 6.72
N THR A 73 -21.60 -2.14 7.57
CA THR A 73 -22.35 -0.88 7.45
C THR A 73 -21.78 -0.01 6.33
N SER A 74 -22.55 1.00 5.89
CA SER A 74 -22.07 2.00 4.92
C SER A 74 -20.79 2.68 5.42
N GLU A 75 -20.77 3.10 6.69
CA GLU A 75 -19.60 3.75 7.31
C GLU A 75 -18.35 2.87 7.32
N GLU A 76 -18.48 1.58 7.64
CA GLU A 76 -17.37 0.62 7.59
C GLU A 76 -16.83 0.45 6.16
N ILE A 77 -17.72 0.48 5.16
CA ILE A 77 -17.35 0.43 3.75
C ILE A 77 -16.62 1.71 3.33
N VAL A 78 -17.06 2.90 3.79
CA VAL A 78 -16.35 4.17 3.56
C VAL A 78 -14.94 4.13 4.15
N GLN A 79 -14.80 3.66 5.39
CA GLN A 79 -13.50 3.52 6.05
C GLN A 79 -12.59 2.55 5.29
N LEU A 80 -13.14 1.43 4.83
CA LEU A 80 -12.42 0.44 4.02
C LEU A 80 -11.98 1.02 2.68
N ALA A 81 -12.87 1.68 1.94
CA ALA A 81 -12.57 2.32 0.65
C ALA A 81 -11.49 3.40 0.81
N THR A 82 -11.58 4.21 1.86
CA THR A 82 -10.58 5.24 2.20
C THR A 82 -9.23 4.61 2.53
N LYS A 83 -9.22 3.50 3.29
CA LYS A 83 -7.99 2.73 3.58
C LYS A 83 -7.36 2.20 2.29
N LEU A 84 -8.14 1.62 1.38
CA LEU A 84 -7.64 1.11 0.08
C LEU A 84 -7.09 2.25 -0.79
N ALA A 85 -7.75 3.41 -0.82
CA ALA A 85 -7.28 4.59 -1.54
C ALA A 85 -5.97 5.18 -0.97
N GLY A 86 -5.69 4.94 0.32
CA GLY A 86 -4.44 5.33 0.99
C GLY A 86 -3.29 4.33 0.84
N GLN A 87 -3.56 3.12 0.33
CA GLN A 87 -2.55 2.07 0.17
C GLN A 87 -1.82 2.16 -1.17
N SER A 88 -0.65 1.52 -1.24
CA SER A 88 0.22 1.54 -2.41
C SER A 88 0.03 0.37 -3.38
N GLY A 89 -0.72 -0.67 -2.98
CA GLY A 89 -0.81 -1.93 -3.73
C GLY A 89 0.38 -2.89 -3.51
N LEU A 90 1.32 -2.55 -2.62
CA LEU A 90 2.35 -3.51 -2.19
C LEU A 90 1.74 -4.59 -1.29
N ASP A 91 2.32 -5.78 -1.32
CA ASP A 91 1.86 -6.92 -0.52
C ASP A 91 1.89 -6.59 0.98
N ILE A 92 0.81 -6.94 1.68
CA ILE A 92 0.75 -6.85 3.15
C ILE A 92 1.48 -8.06 3.74
N ILE A 93 2.79 -7.92 3.83
CA ILE A 93 3.69 -8.88 4.45
C ILE A 93 4.57 -8.17 5.49
N ARG A 94 5.32 -8.96 6.25
CA ARG A 94 6.21 -8.43 7.28
C ARG A 94 7.29 -7.52 6.68
N ILE A 95 7.23 -6.24 7.04
CA ILE A 95 8.29 -5.27 6.74
C ILE A 95 9.48 -5.56 7.66
N ARG A 96 10.65 -5.82 7.07
CA ARG A 96 11.86 -6.18 7.83
C ARG A 96 12.53 -4.97 8.50
N LYS A 97 12.57 -3.83 7.80
CA LYS A 97 13.16 -2.58 8.27
C LYS A 97 12.16 -1.46 8.00
N PRO A 98 11.77 -0.65 9.00
CA PRO A 98 10.79 0.43 8.81
C PRO A 98 11.41 1.67 8.14
N PHE A 99 12.60 1.54 7.55
CA PHE A 99 13.31 2.59 6.84
C PHE A 99 14.00 2.01 5.60
N HIS A 100 14.12 2.82 4.57
CA HIS A 100 14.88 2.52 3.36
C HIS A 100 15.66 3.77 2.94
N THR A 101 16.91 3.59 2.55
CA THR A 101 17.73 4.64 1.93
C THR A 101 18.60 4.00 0.87
N ALA A 102 18.65 4.61 -0.31
CA ALA A 102 19.58 4.23 -1.37
C ALA A 102 21.01 4.74 -1.09
N THR A 103 21.15 5.73 -0.21
CA THR A 103 22.42 6.40 0.14
C THR A 103 22.64 6.36 1.66
N PRO A 104 23.11 5.21 2.21
CA PRO A 104 23.21 5.02 3.65
C PRO A 104 24.39 5.76 4.32
N SER A 105 25.42 6.17 3.56
CA SER A 105 26.55 6.96 4.08
C SER A 105 26.79 8.20 3.23
N ILE A 106 27.23 9.28 3.90
CA ILE A 106 27.55 10.57 3.28
C ILE A 106 29.08 10.77 3.19
N GLN A 107 29.83 10.36 4.21
CA GLN A 107 31.28 10.62 4.34
C GLN A 107 32.15 9.40 4.02
N GLY A 108 31.56 8.35 3.46
CA GLY A 108 32.22 7.07 3.22
C GLY A 108 31.76 6.02 4.22
N GLN A 109 31.58 4.79 3.73
CA GLN A 109 31.24 3.67 4.60
C GLN A 109 32.48 3.27 5.41
N TRP A 110 32.28 2.97 6.70
CA TRP A 110 33.35 2.46 7.53
C TRP A 110 33.91 1.16 6.93
N HIS A 111 35.23 1.06 6.91
CA HIS A 111 35.97 -0.16 6.61
C HIS A 111 37.10 -0.33 7.65
N PRO A 112 37.68 -1.54 7.80
CA PRO A 112 38.67 -1.81 8.84
C PRO A 112 39.94 -0.94 8.84
N LEU A 113 40.18 -0.18 7.75
CA LEU A 113 41.33 0.72 7.61
C LEU A 113 40.98 2.21 7.79
N THR A 114 39.71 2.58 7.98
CA THR A 114 39.27 3.98 8.03
C THR A 114 40.02 4.80 9.09
N ASN A 115 40.27 4.20 10.25
CA ASN A 115 40.95 4.86 11.38
C ASN A 115 42.36 4.29 11.64
N LYS A 116 43.01 3.72 10.62
CA LYS A 116 44.37 3.15 10.76
C LYS A 116 45.40 4.02 10.04
N PRO A 117 46.60 4.22 10.63
CA PRO A 117 47.68 4.89 9.94
C PRO A 117 48.14 4.04 8.75
N SER A 118 48.43 4.70 7.62
CA SER A 118 48.80 4.05 6.36
C SER A 118 50.06 3.19 6.46
N VAL A 119 50.95 3.47 7.42
CA VAL A 119 52.20 2.72 7.66
C VAL A 119 51.97 1.22 7.86
N LEU A 120 50.87 0.83 8.51
CA LEU A 120 50.53 -0.58 8.78
C LEU A 120 50.14 -1.35 7.51
N THR A 121 49.58 -0.66 6.52
CA THR A 121 49.20 -1.23 5.22
C THR A 121 50.41 -1.35 4.29
N VAL A 122 51.33 -0.38 4.35
CA VAL A 122 52.49 -0.31 3.44
C VAL A 122 53.63 -1.23 3.86
N GLN A 123 53.95 -1.32 5.16
CA GLN A 123 55.15 -2.04 5.64
C GLN A 123 54.84 -3.44 6.21
N GLY A 124 53.57 -3.75 6.46
CA GLY A 124 53.14 -5.00 7.08
C GLY A 124 53.52 -5.11 8.57
N PRO A 125 53.09 -6.17 9.27
CA PRO A 125 53.21 -6.28 10.72
C PRO A 125 54.63 -6.62 11.21
N ARG A 126 55.55 -7.01 10.32
CA ARG A 126 56.92 -7.41 10.69
C ARG A 126 57.90 -6.26 10.48
N LEU A 127 57.83 -5.25 11.34
CA LEU A 127 58.89 -4.27 11.46
C LEU A 127 60.07 -4.92 12.19
N ARG A 128 61.28 -4.88 11.59
CA ARG A 128 62.50 -5.18 12.34
C ARG A 128 62.78 -3.99 13.28
N PRO A 129 63.09 -4.23 14.56
CA PRO A 129 63.53 -3.14 15.43
C PRO A 129 64.82 -2.52 14.87
N GLN A 130 64.91 -1.19 14.94
CA GLN A 130 66.17 -0.47 14.69
C GLN A 130 67.07 -0.58 15.91
#